data_AF-A0A947EYY7-F1
#
_entry.id   AF-A0A947EYY7-F1
#
_cell.length_a   1.000
_cell.length_b   1.000
_cell.length_c   1.000
_cell.angle_alpha   90.00
_cell.angle_beta   90.00
_cell.angle_gamma   90.00
#
_symmetry.space_group_name_H-M   'P 1'
#
loop_
_entity.id
_entity.type
_entity.pdbx_description
1 polymer ?
#
loop_
_entity_poly.entity_id
_entity_poly.type
_entity_poly.pdbx_seq_one_letter_code
_entity_poly.pdbx_strand_id
1 'polypeptide(L)'
;VCETPMNETLRNDERLRALCLSGSIPVKEYIKMLTDAGFGTIEIRARRSYRVLSPNHYPTDELIHIESIEIAAIKDPMPKDGPCVFTGKTAIYYGDEEFIDDGKGHVLVQNQPLAVCDKTAAALSGVSEQIHISESTWHYNGGGCC
;
A
#
# COMPACT_ATOMS: atom_id res chain seq x y z
N VAL A 1 -4.63 -3.82 -11.05
CA VAL A 1 -4.78 -2.41 -10.60
C VAL A 1 -4.18 -1.48 -11.64
N CYS A 2 -4.62 -0.23 -11.68
CA CYS A 2 -4.14 0.77 -12.63
C CYS A 2 -4.33 2.17 -12.04
N GLU A 3 -3.27 2.98 -11.98
CA GLU A 3 -3.35 4.36 -11.47
C GLU A 3 -3.98 5.32 -12.47
N THR A 4 -3.86 5.03 -13.77
CA THR A 4 -4.50 5.80 -14.83
C THR A 4 -5.96 5.37 -15.00
N PRO A 5 -6.95 6.28 -14.87
CA PRO A 5 -8.35 5.94 -15.05
C PRO A 5 -8.62 5.38 -16.45
N MET A 6 -9.32 4.25 -16.53
CA MET A 6 -9.80 3.74 -17.82
C MET A 6 -10.99 4.56 -18.32
N ASN A 7 -10.96 4.95 -19.60
CA ASN A 7 -12.10 5.56 -20.27
C ASN A 7 -13.28 4.58 -20.42
N GLU A 8 -14.47 5.10 -20.74
CA GLU A 8 -15.69 4.29 -20.85
C GLU A 8 -15.60 3.20 -21.90
N THR A 9 -14.94 3.47 -23.04
CA THR A 9 -14.76 2.50 -24.11
C THR A 9 -13.98 1.28 -23.64
N LEU A 10 -12.85 1.48 -22.94
CA LEU A 10 -12.04 0.40 -22.37
C LEU A 10 -12.77 -0.36 -21.26
N ARG A 11 -13.53 0.34 -20.41
CA ARG A 11 -14.32 -0.30 -19.33
C ARG A 11 -15.40 -1.23 -19.88
N ASN A 12 -15.97 -0.88 -21.04
CA ASN A 12 -17.03 -1.63 -21.69
C ASN A 12 -16.54 -2.69 -22.70
N ASP A 13 -15.24 -2.79 -22.98
CA ASP A 13 -14.68 -3.80 -23.90
C ASP A 13 -14.74 -5.23 -23.29
N GLU A 14 -15.48 -6.13 -23.95
CA GLU A 14 -15.69 -7.51 -23.50
C GLU A 14 -14.40 -8.36 -23.51
N ARG A 15 -13.47 -8.08 -24.43
CA ARG A 15 -12.19 -8.80 -24.51
C ARG A 15 -11.31 -8.40 -23.32
N LEU A 16 -11.27 -7.10 -22.99
CA LEU A 16 -10.56 -6.62 -21.80
C LEU A 16 -11.19 -7.14 -20.52
N ARG A 17 -12.53 -7.29 -20.49
CA ARG A 17 -13.23 -7.91 -19.35
C ARG A 17 -12.84 -9.37 -19.17
N ALA A 18 -12.81 -10.15 -20.25
CA ALA A 18 -12.38 -11.55 -20.22
C ALA A 18 -10.92 -11.74 -19.78
N LEU A 19 -10.09 -10.71 -19.99
CA LEU A 19 -8.69 -10.66 -19.52
C LEU A 19 -8.54 -10.11 -18.08
N CYS A 20 -9.65 -9.80 -17.39
CA CYS A 20 -9.68 -9.15 -16.08
C CYS A 20 -8.98 -7.77 -16.06
N LEU A 21 -8.99 -7.04 -17.18
CA LEU A 21 -8.32 -5.74 -17.32
C LEU A 21 -9.28 -4.57 -17.16
N SER A 22 -10.48 -4.63 -17.76
CA SER A 22 -11.40 -3.48 -17.87
C SER A 22 -11.95 -2.96 -16.53
N GLY A 23 -11.90 -3.80 -15.49
CA GLY A 23 -12.28 -3.46 -14.11
C GLY A 23 -11.11 -2.96 -13.26
N SER A 24 -9.94 -2.70 -13.84
CA SER A 24 -8.80 -2.20 -13.07
C SER A 24 -9.09 -0.82 -12.49
N ILE A 25 -8.78 -0.65 -11.20
CA ILE A 25 -8.90 0.59 -10.44
C ILE A 25 -7.57 0.94 -9.76
N PRO A 26 -7.38 2.20 -9.32
CA PRO A 26 -6.23 2.60 -8.53
C PRO A 26 -6.07 1.77 -7.26
N VAL A 27 -4.82 1.54 -6.83
CA VAL A 27 -4.54 0.74 -5.63
C VAL A 27 -5.23 1.32 -4.39
N LYS A 28 -5.22 2.65 -4.27
CA LYS A 28 -5.87 3.36 -3.17
C LYS A 28 -7.38 3.08 -3.09
N GLU A 29 -8.06 3.05 -4.22
CA GLU A 29 -9.50 2.74 -4.27
C GLU A 29 -9.76 1.28 -3.89
N TYR A 30 -8.94 0.36 -4.39
CA TYR A 30 -9.06 -1.05 -4.05
C TYR A 30 -8.85 -1.31 -2.55
N ILE A 31 -7.83 -0.69 -1.95
CA ILE A 31 -7.59 -0.76 -0.49
C ILE A 31 -8.79 -0.19 0.26
N LYS A 32 -9.32 0.96 -0.18
CA LYS A 32 -10.50 1.56 0.46
C LYS A 32 -11.71 0.62 0.43
N MET A 33 -11.98 -0.04 -0.70
CA MET A 33 -13.08 -1.01 -0.81
C MET A 33 -12.92 -2.17 0.18
N LEU A 34 -11.70 -2.68 0.38
CA LEU A 34 -11.42 -3.71 1.39
C LEU A 34 -11.68 -3.16 2.80
N THR A 35 -11.19 -1.97 3.13
CA THR A 35 -11.35 -1.40 4.47
C THR A 35 -12.80 -1.04 4.78
N ASP A 36 -13.56 -0.57 3.77
CA ASP A 36 -15.00 -0.30 3.88
C ASP A 36 -15.80 -1.60 4.12
N ALA A 37 -15.30 -2.73 3.62
CA ALA A 37 -15.88 -4.05 3.87
C ALA A 37 -15.53 -4.63 5.26
N GLY A 38 -14.71 -3.92 6.05
CA GLY A 38 -14.42 -4.26 7.45
C GLY A 38 -13.13 -5.03 7.68
N PHE A 39 -12.18 -5.01 6.73
CA PHE A 39 -10.82 -5.51 6.95
C PHE A 39 -9.97 -4.41 7.60
N GLY A 40 -9.57 -4.59 8.87
CA GLY A 40 -8.81 -3.59 9.63
C GLY A 40 -7.33 -3.56 9.25
N THR A 41 -6.77 -4.69 8.83
CA THR A 41 -5.37 -4.79 8.41
C THR A 41 -5.25 -5.24 6.95
N ILE A 42 -4.43 -4.51 6.19
CA ILE A 42 -4.15 -4.76 4.76
C ILE A 42 -2.64 -4.84 4.57
N GLU A 43 -2.17 -5.97 4.06
CA GLU A 43 -0.77 -6.20 3.75
C GLU A 43 -0.56 -6.23 2.23
N ILE A 44 0.29 -5.35 1.69
CA ILE A 44 0.67 -5.39 0.29
C ILE A 44 1.96 -6.16 0.14
N ARG A 45 1.87 -7.39 -0.37
CA ARG A 45 2.98 -8.34 -0.45
C ARG A 45 3.75 -8.28 -1.75
N ALA A 46 3.14 -7.79 -2.82
CA ALA A 46 3.82 -7.54 -4.07
C ALA A 46 3.07 -6.52 -4.94
N ARG A 47 3.79 -5.72 -5.70
CA ARG A 47 3.28 -4.91 -6.81
C ARG A 47 4.24 -5.04 -7.99
N ARG A 48 3.74 -5.43 -9.16
CA ARG A 48 4.57 -5.65 -10.35
C ARG A 48 3.86 -5.23 -11.63
N SER A 49 4.63 -4.73 -12.58
CA SER A 49 4.14 -4.48 -13.94
C SER A 49 3.55 -5.76 -14.53
N TYR A 50 2.38 -5.64 -15.18
CA TYR A 50 1.66 -6.76 -15.75
C TYR A 50 1.43 -6.59 -17.25
N ARG A 51 0.78 -5.49 -17.66
CA ARG A 51 0.47 -5.19 -19.06
C ARG A 51 0.46 -3.69 -19.32
N VAL A 52 0.47 -3.33 -20.60
CA VAL A 52 0.32 -1.93 -21.05
C VAL A 52 -0.77 -1.88 -22.11
N LEU A 53 -1.71 -0.93 -21.98
CA LEU A 53 -2.66 -0.60 -23.04
C LEU A 53 -2.18 0.68 -23.72
N SER A 54 -1.73 0.55 -24.97
CA SER A 54 -1.16 1.64 -25.76
C SER A 54 -2.13 2.16 -26.82
N PRO A 55 -2.04 3.46 -27.19
CA PRO A 55 -2.93 4.09 -28.19
C PRO A 55 -2.93 3.43 -29.58
N ASN A 56 -1.84 2.76 -29.96
CA ASN A 56 -1.72 2.06 -31.24
C ASN A 56 -2.45 0.70 -31.29
N HIS A 57 -2.93 0.20 -30.15
CA HIS A 57 -3.60 -1.11 -30.05
C HIS A 57 -4.97 -1.04 -29.38
N TYR A 58 -5.24 0.02 -28.62
CA TYR A 58 -6.46 0.18 -27.84
C TYR A 58 -7.05 1.59 -28.01
N PRO A 59 -8.36 1.77 -27.83
CA PRO A 59 -9.02 3.08 -27.94
C PRO A 59 -8.72 3.95 -26.71
N THR A 60 -7.50 4.48 -26.65
CA THR A 60 -6.99 5.39 -25.60
C THR A 60 -6.01 6.38 -26.21
N ASP A 61 -5.91 7.57 -25.65
CA ASP A 61 -4.96 8.61 -26.10
C ASP A 61 -3.64 8.57 -25.33
N GLU A 62 -3.57 7.81 -24.23
CA GLU A 62 -2.41 7.70 -23.36
C GLU A 62 -2.00 6.25 -23.09
N LEU A 63 -0.77 6.07 -22.61
CA LEU A 63 -0.20 4.78 -22.25
C LEU A 63 -0.69 4.38 -20.85
N ILE A 64 -1.53 3.34 -20.78
CA ILE A 64 -2.12 2.87 -19.53
C ILE A 64 -1.31 1.68 -19.00
N HIS A 65 -0.68 1.87 -17.84
CA HIS A 65 0.08 0.81 -17.16
C HIS A 65 -0.83 0.00 -16.24
N ILE A 66 -0.88 -1.31 -16.47
CA ILE A 66 -1.60 -2.26 -15.62
C ILE A 66 -0.60 -3.02 -14.78
N GLU A 67 -0.88 -3.09 -13.49
CA GLU A 67 -0.05 -3.80 -12.51
C GLU A 67 -0.84 -4.92 -11.84
N SER A 68 -0.11 -5.97 -11.47
CA SER A 68 -0.57 -7.04 -10.59
C SER A 68 -0.17 -6.69 -9.16
N ILE A 69 -1.10 -6.80 -8.23
CA ILE A 69 -0.87 -6.60 -6.81
C ILE A 69 -1.25 -7.85 -6.03
N GLU A 70 -0.47 -8.21 -5.03
CA GLU A 70 -0.79 -9.27 -4.08
C GLU A 70 -1.10 -8.64 -2.73
N ILE A 71 -2.28 -8.95 -2.19
CA ILE A 71 -2.78 -8.39 -0.94
C ILE A 71 -3.25 -9.52 -0.03
N ALA A 72 -2.89 -9.43 1.25
CA ALA A 72 -3.61 -10.12 2.32
C ALA A 72 -4.48 -9.12 3.07
N ALA A 73 -5.78 -9.37 3.11
CA ALA A 73 -6.74 -8.59 3.89
C ALA A 73 -7.16 -9.40 5.10
N ILE A 74 -6.85 -8.90 6.30
CA ILE A 74 -7.07 -9.58 7.56
C ILE A 74 -8.32 -9.01 8.19
N LYS A 75 -9.21 -9.91 8.62
CA LYS A 75 -10.45 -9.53 9.29
C LYS A 75 -10.22 -9.45 10.80
N ASP A 76 -9.89 -8.25 11.25
CA ASP A 76 -9.67 -7.86 12.62
C ASP A 76 -10.46 -6.58 12.96
N PRO A 77 -10.60 -6.22 14.25
CA PRO A 77 -11.28 -4.99 14.63
C PRO A 77 -10.59 -3.76 14.02
N MET A 78 -11.37 -2.91 13.33
CA MET A 78 -10.87 -1.65 12.79
C MET A 78 -10.35 -0.75 13.93
N PRO A 79 -9.07 -0.31 13.91
CA PRO A 79 -8.56 0.63 14.90
C PRO A 79 -9.32 1.97 14.84
N LYS A 80 -9.36 2.70 15.97
CA LYS A 80 -10.11 3.97 16.08
C LYS A 80 -9.58 5.06 15.13
N ASP A 81 -8.30 5.00 14.80
CA ASP A 81 -7.57 5.91 13.92
C ASP A 81 -7.50 5.40 12.47
N GLY A 82 -8.24 4.34 12.14
CA GLY A 82 -8.35 3.79 10.79
C GLY A 82 -7.50 2.53 10.56
N PRO A 83 -7.58 1.97 9.34
CA PRO A 83 -6.97 0.68 9.03
C PRO A 83 -5.44 0.73 9.05
N CYS A 84 -4.82 -0.41 9.39
CA CYS A 84 -3.39 -0.61 9.26
C CYS A 84 -3.07 -1.10 7.84
N VAL A 85 -2.50 -0.22 7.00
CA VAL A 85 -2.06 -0.58 5.64
C VAL A 85 -0.54 -0.69 5.61
N PHE A 86 -0.03 -1.88 5.31
CA PHE A 86 1.40 -2.15 5.21
C PHE A 86 1.83 -2.17 3.74
N THR A 87 2.48 -1.09 3.31
CA THR A 87 3.06 -0.96 1.97
C THR A 87 4.55 -1.38 1.91
N GLY A 88 5.05 -1.99 3.00
CA GLY A 88 6.45 -2.40 3.14
C GLY A 88 7.39 -1.25 3.52
N LYS A 89 6.90 -0.27 4.30
CA LYS A 89 7.71 0.78 4.92
C LYS A 89 8.41 0.27 6.17
N THR A 90 9.57 0.85 6.45
CA THR A 90 10.39 0.55 7.63
C THR A 90 10.75 1.84 8.35
N ALA A 91 10.75 1.79 9.68
CA ALA A 91 11.27 2.83 10.55
C ALA A 91 12.59 2.39 11.19
N ILE A 92 13.60 3.27 11.23
CA ILE A 92 14.87 3.05 11.93
C ILE A 92 15.15 4.28 12.77
N TYR A 93 15.22 4.11 14.09
CA TYR A 93 15.70 5.14 15.00
C TYR A 93 17.23 5.15 15.02
N TYR A 94 17.86 6.31 14.86
CA TYR A 94 19.32 6.45 14.78
C TYR A 94 19.88 7.47 15.79
N GLY A 95 19.10 7.86 16.80
CA GLY A 95 19.57 8.79 17.84
C GLY A 95 20.40 8.12 18.93
N ASP A 96 20.84 8.91 19.91
CA ASP A 96 21.84 8.47 20.92
C ASP A 96 21.28 7.54 22.02
N GLU A 97 19.98 7.57 22.28
CA GLU A 97 19.34 6.75 23.32
C GLU A 97 19.18 5.29 22.87
N GLU A 98 19.02 4.35 23.82
CA GLU A 98 18.87 2.91 23.49
C GLU A 98 17.58 2.62 22.70
N PHE A 99 16.52 3.37 22.96
CA PHE A 99 15.24 3.26 22.27
C PHE A 99 14.43 4.55 22.38
N ILE A 100 13.39 4.65 21.55
CA ILE A 100 12.33 5.64 21.69
C ILE A 100 10.96 4.95 21.72
N ASP A 101 10.08 5.41 22.60
CA ASP A 101 8.71 4.93 22.74
C ASP A 101 7.77 6.08 22.34
N ASP A 102 6.86 5.82 21.39
CA ASP A 102 5.90 6.82 20.93
C ASP A 102 4.67 6.95 21.85
N GLY A 103 4.58 6.12 22.90
CA GLY A 103 3.50 6.07 23.87
C GLY A 103 2.20 5.47 23.30
N LYS A 104 2.24 4.93 22.08
CA LYS A 104 1.09 4.33 21.37
C LYS A 104 1.31 2.85 21.07
N GLY A 105 2.30 2.24 21.71
CA GLY A 105 2.64 0.83 21.57
C GLY A 105 3.83 0.57 20.65
N HIS A 106 4.45 1.61 20.07
CA HIS A 106 5.61 1.44 19.19
C HIS A 106 6.90 1.81 19.91
N VAL A 107 7.79 0.83 20.03
CA VAL A 107 9.15 1.03 20.55
C VAL A 107 10.15 0.81 19.41
N LEU A 108 10.94 1.83 19.10
CA LEU A 108 12.03 1.73 18.13
C LEU A 108 13.35 1.58 18.89
N VAL A 109 13.98 0.42 18.78
CA VAL A 109 15.33 0.18 19.30
C VAL A 109 16.35 0.84 18.37
N GLN A 110 17.38 1.44 18.96
CA GLN A 110 18.44 2.11 18.21
C GLN A 110 19.02 1.21 17.11
N ASN A 111 19.03 1.74 15.90
CA ASN A 111 19.57 1.15 14.68
C ASN A 111 18.97 -0.22 14.31
N GLN A 112 17.75 -0.52 14.76
CA GLN A 112 17.01 -1.71 14.34
C GLN A 112 15.83 -1.33 13.45
N PRO A 113 15.61 -2.04 12.32
CA PRO A 113 14.47 -1.82 11.47
C PRO A 113 13.19 -2.37 12.09
N LEU A 114 12.15 -1.54 12.13
CA LEU A 114 10.80 -1.95 12.47
C LEU A 114 9.90 -1.79 11.25
N ALA A 115 9.22 -2.86 10.85
CA ALA A 115 8.16 -2.79 9.87
C ALA A 115 6.98 -1.98 10.43
N VAL A 116 6.51 -0.99 9.69
CA VAL A 116 5.44 -0.10 10.14
C VAL A 116 4.36 0.06 9.08
N CYS A 117 3.11 0.20 9.51
CA CYS A 117 2.02 0.56 8.61
C CYS A 117 2.10 2.06 8.24
N ASP A 118 1.42 2.47 7.17
CA ASP A 118 1.52 3.81 6.61
C ASP A 118 1.13 4.92 7.61
N LYS A 119 0.14 4.67 8.47
CA LYS A 119 -0.28 5.64 9.50
C LYS A 119 0.74 5.74 10.64
N THR A 120 1.35 4.62 11.06
CA THR A 120 2.41 4.61 12.07
C THR A 120 3.64 5.31 11.53
N ALA A 121 4.01 5.06 10.27
CA ALA A 121 5.09 5.76 9.59
C ALA A 121 4.89 7.30 9.61
N ALA A 122 3.69 7.76 9.28
CA ALA A 122 3.34 9.18 9.32
C ALA A 122 3.37 9.76 10.75
N ALA A 123 2.92 9.00 11.75
CA ALA A 123 2.96 9.42 13.14
C ALA A 123 4.40 9.56 13.66
N LEU A 124 5.27 8.59 13.34
CA LEU A 124 6.68 8.56 13.77
C LEU A 124 7.51 9.70 13.15
N SER A 125 7.19 10.13 11.93
CA SER A 125 7.84 11.30 11.31
C SER A 125 7.69 12.59 12.14
N GLY A 126 6.68 12.67 13.03
CA GLY A 126 6.49 13.81 13.93
C GLY A 126 7.07 13.64 15.34
N VAL A 127 7.61 12.47 15.67
CA VAL A 127 8.11 12.15 17.02
C VAL A 127 9.55 12.63 17.23
N SER A 128 10.42 12.38 16.25
CA SER A 128 11.83 12.75 16.32
C SER A 128 12.43 12.89 14.93
N GLU A 129 13.30 13.88 14.74
CA GLU A 129 14.11 14.02 13.52
C GLU A 129 15.15 12.90 13.37
N GLN A 130 15.35 12.09 14.41
CA GLN A 130 16.31 10.98 14.44
C GLN A 130 15.66 9.63 14.05
N ILE A 131 14.53 9.66 13.34
CA ILE A 131 13.84 8.48 12.81
C ILE A 131 13.85 8.55 11.29
N HIS A 132 14.50 7.58 10.66
CA HIS A 132 14.40 7.36 9.23
C HIS A 132 13.15 6.55 8.92
N ILE A 133 12.30 7.04 8.02
CA ILE A 133 11.17 6.31 7.46
C ILE A 133 11.45 6.03 5.98
N SER A 134 11.38 4.76 5.58
CA SER A 134 11.59 4.39 4.19
C SER A 134 10.39 4.73 3.30
N GLU A 135 10.63 4.83 2.00
CA GLU A 135 9.55 4.78 1.01
C GLU A 135 8.89 3.40 0.96
N SER A 136 7.69 3.35 0.37
CA SER A 136 6.96 2.10 0.16
C SER A 136 7.69 1.20 -0.83
N THR A 137 8.04 0.00 -0.40
CA THR A 137 8.63 -1.03 -1.27
C THR A 137 7.57 -1.82 -2.05
N TRP A 138 6.31 -1.73 -1.63
CA TRP A 138 5.19 -2.56 -2.10
C TRP A 138 5.43 -4.07 -1.92
N HIS A 139 6.32 -4.42 -0.99
CA HIS A 139 6.71 -5.77 -0.67
C HIS A 139 6.81 -5.95 0.85
N TYR A 140 5.65 -5.99 1.50
CA TYR A 140 5.58 -6.35 2.91
C TYR A 140 5.79 -7.87 3.06
N ASN A 141 6.81 -8.22 3.83
CA ASN A 141 7.26 -9.61 4.05
C ASN A 141 7.06 -10.09 5.50
N GLY A 142 6.25 -9.39 6.29
CA GLY A 142 6.09 -9.62 7.72
C GLY A 142 7.01 -8.71 8.56
N GLY A 143 7.01 -8.91 9.88
CA GLY A 143 7.77 -8.06 10.81
C GLY A 143 7.07 -7.74 12.12
N GLY A 144 5.83 -8.20 12.29
CA GLY A 144 5.03 -8.00 13.50
C GLY A 144 4.07 -6.83 13.36
N CYS A 145 2.94 -6.91 14.06
CA CYS A 145 1.95 -5.86 14.10
C CYS A 145 2.48 -4.72 14.98
N CYS A 146 2.35 -3.50 14.46
CA CYS A 146 2.28 -2.26 15.22
C CYS A 146 1.40 -2.42 16.46
#